data_AF-A0A8G0KTZ1-F1
#
_entry.id   AF-A0A8G0KTZ1-F1
#
_cell.length_a   1.000
_cell.length_b   1.000
_cell.length_c   1.000
_cell.angle_alpha   90.00
_cell.angle_beta   90.00
_cell.angle_gamma   90.00
#
_symmetry.space_group_name_H-M   'P 1'
#
loop_
_entity.id
_entity.type
_entity.pdbx_description
1 polymer ?
#
loop_
_entity_poly.entity_id
_entity_poly.type
_entity_poly.pdbx_seq_one_letter_code
_entity_poly.pdbx_strand_id
1 'polypeptide(L)'
;MSTTDNASQTLFRMVSLRNPQLTETKPNNLSFIQRPKVAKGIFDEVIMNCPPNTSKIKAIEDFIEKREFKFTLFNSEKEFEDENYKYLLSIGRKITKREEITDQDWERTNYYYTQMMDSNKGLTREAISTLTRLWDNLIYQIITQKNFYVKEAICDILKAIHTGYAQNIEVNEEFIKINGEDPVKNSLNGKIVIPKELFLNEETAKETNGGTNDPRLSRVDQAQLRLNAQNNLTIQTAIHKKRNLKN
;
A
#
# COMPACT_ATOMS: atom_id res chain seq x y z
N MET A 1 3.83 -55.87 -21.63
CA MET A 1 3.46 -54.57 -22.24
C MET A 1 2.41 -53.93 -21.36
N SER A 2 2.77 -52.85 -20.66
CA SER A 2 1.90 -51.73 -20.21
C SER A 2 2.58 -51.00 -19.04
N THR A 3 3.53 -50.13 -19.37
CA THR A 3 4.01 -49.08 -18.46
C THR A 3 2.99 -47.93 -18.51
N THR A 4 2.16 -47.81 -17.48
CA THR A 4 1.19 -46.72 -17.37
C THR A 4 1.90 -45.41 -17.03
N ASP A 5 1.88 -44.48 -17.99
CA ASP A 5 2.39 -43.12 -17.90
C ASP A 5 1.73 -42.31 -16.78
N ASN A 6 2.38 -42.28 -15.60
CA ASN A 6 2.04 -41.38 -14.49
C ASN A 6 2.55 -39.93 -14.71
N ALA A 7 3.22 -39.64 -15.82
CA ALA A 7 3.69 -38.29 -16.13
C ALA A 7 2.53 -37.31 -16.40
N SER A 8 1.43 -37.79 -16.98
CA SER A 8 0.30 -36.95 -17.43
C SER A 8 -0.56 -36.43 -16.27
N GLN A 9 -0.58 -37.08 -15.11
CA GLN A 9 -1.30 -36.58 -13.92
C GLN A 9 -0.54 -35.49 -13.15
N THR A 10 0.79 -35.40 -13.33
CA THR A 10 1.60 -34.32 -12.75
C THR A 10 1.51 -33.04 -13.59
N LEU A 11 1.35 -33.16 -14.92
CA LEU A 11 1.23 -32.04 -15.85
C LEU A 11 -0.02 -31.16 -15.60
N PHE A 12 -1.14 -31.73 -15.14
CA PHE A 12 -2.32 -30.94 -14.78
C PHE A 12 -2.25 -30.26 -13.40
N ARG A 13 -1.29 -30.64 -12.53
CA ARG A 13 -1.02 -29.89 -11.30
C ARG A 13 -0.18 -28.63 -11.52
N MET A 14 0.29 -28.38 -12.74
CA MET A 14 0.90 -27.09 -13.11
C MET A 14 -0.12 -26.06 -13.65
N VAL A 15 -1.40 -26.44 -13.83
CA VAL A 15 -2.47 -25.55 -14.35
C VAL A 15 -3.06 -24.63 -13.27
N SER A 16 -2.35 -24.40 -12.17
CA SER A 16 -2.62 -23.23 -11.32
C SER A 16 -1.33 -22.64 -10.77
N LEU A 17 -0.29 -22.58 -11.62
CA LEU A 17 0.58 -21.42 -11.63
C LEU A 17 -0.31 -20.20 -11.95
N ARG A 18 -1.05 -19.71 -10.95
CA ARG A 18 -1.66 -18.38 -10.99
C ARG A 18 -0.53 -17.47 -11.42
N ASN A 19 -0.74 -16.70 -12.48
CA ASN A 19 0.15 -15.60 -12.81
C ASN A 19 0.44 -14.86 -11.49
N PRO A 20 1.69 -14.76 -11.01
CA PRO A 20 2.00 -14.07 -9.75
C PRO A 20 1.49 -12.62 -9.73
N GLN A 21 1.14 -12.09 -10.91
CA GLN A 21 0.55 -10.78 -11.11
C GLN A 21 -0.98 -10.71 -10.92
N LEU A 22 -1.70 -11.84 -10.82
CA LEU A 22 -3.18 -11.90 -10.74
C LEU A 22 -3.77 -12.13 -9.35
N THR A 23 -2.97 -12.26 -8.29
CA THR A 23 -3.42 -11.68 -7.00
C THR A 23 -3.27 -10.18 -7.17
N GLU A 24 -4.18 -9.60 -7.96
CA GLU A 24 -4.33 -8.17 -7.97
C GLU A 24 -4.50 -7.78 -6.51
N THR A 25 -3.52 -7.06 -5.98
CA THR A 25 -3.64 -6.26 -4.77
C THR A 25 -4.63 -5.14 -5.08
N LYS A 26 -5.85 -5.53 -5.50
CA LYS A 26 -6.98 -4.68 -5.74
C LYS A 26 -7.29 -4.05 -4.38
N PRO A 27 -7.58 -2.74 -4.33
CA PRO A 27 -7.90 -2.05 -3.08
C PRO A 27 -9.10 -2.68 -2.34
N ASN A 28 -9.91 -3.45 -3.07
CA ASN A 28 -11.11 -4.12 -2.56
C ASN A 28 -10.83 -5.52 -1.98
N ASN A 29 -9.59 -6.01 -2.01
CA ASN A 29 -9.23 -7.33 -1.47
C ASN A 29 -8.74 -7.20 -0.02
N LEU A 30 -9.60 -7.59 0.92
CA LEU A 30 -9.35 -7.56 2.37
C LEU A 30 -8.29 -8.56 2.85
N SER A 31 -7.85 -9.49 2.01
CA SER A 31 -6.67 -10.32 2.33
C SER A 31 -5.36 -9.52 2.27
N PHE A 32 -5.39 -8.26 1.82
CA PHE A 32 -4.23 -7.38 1.77
C PHE A 32 -4.49 -6.04 2.48
N ILE A 33 -3.57 -5.64 3.35
CA ILE A 33 -3.59 -4.36 4.03
C ILE A 33 -2.68 -3.41 3.27
N GLN A 34 -3.28 -2.39 2.65
CA GLN A 34 -2.58 -1.42 1.82
C GLN A 34 -2.51 -0.07 2.52
N ARG A 35 -1.43 0.65 2.26
CA ARG A 35 -1.33 2.05 2.65
C ARG A 35 -2.37 2.88 1.89
N PRO A 36 -3.23 3.65 2.59
CA PRO A 36 -4.15 4.56 1.91
C PRO A 36 -3.38 5.57 1.06
N LYS A 37 -3.83 5.81 -0.17
CA LYS A 37 -3.14 6.70 -1.13
C LYS A 37 -2.96 8.14 -0.63
N VAL A 38 -3.82 8.57 0.28
CA VAL A 38 -3.80 9.89 0.93
C VAL A 38 -2.80 9.98 2.07
N ALA A 39 -2.41 8.85 2.67
CA ALA A 39 -1.52 8.78 3.82
C ALA A 39 -0.04 8.77 3.39
N LYS A 40 0.33 9.64 2.43
CA LYS A 40 1.73 9.84 2.01
C LYS A 40 2.51 10.58 3.10
N GLY A 41 3.80 10.29 3.17
CA GLY A 41 4.67 10.74 4.25
C GLY A 41 6.07 11.08 3.75
N ILE A 42 7.01 11.14 4.68
CA ILE A 42 8.35 11.69 4.39
C ILE A 42 9.11 10.85 3.35
N PHE A 43 8.93 9.53 3.36
CA PHE A 43 9.63 8.65 2.43
C PHE A 43 9.11 8.79 0.99
N ASP A 44 7.85 9.18 0.80
CA ASP A 44 7.33 9.50 -0.53
C ASP A 44 8.00 10.76 -1.09
N GLU A 45 8.25 11.77 -0.25
CA GLU A 45 8.98 12.98 -0.65
C GLU A 45 10.43 12.68 -1.03
N VAL A 46 11.10 11.79 -0.30
CA VAL A 46 12.46 11.33 -0.61
C VAL A 46 12.49 10.62 -1.97
N ILE A 47 11.51 9.75 -2.23
CA ILE A 47 11.39 9.02 -3.50
C ILE A 47 11.11 9.97 -4.66
N MET A 48 10.21 10.95 -4.47
CA MET A 48 9.87 11.93 -5.49
C MET A 48 11.08 12.80 -5.90
N ASN A 49 11.99 13.05 -4.95
CA ASN A 49 13.21 13.81 -5.16
C ASN A 49 14.46 12.92 -5.33
N CYS A 50 14.28 11.63 -5.62
CA CYS A 50 15.38 10.68 -5.76
C CYS A 50 16.31 11.12 -6.90
N PRO A 51 17.63 11.29 -6.64
CA PRO A 51 18.57 11.67 -7.68
C PRO A 51 18.61 10.66 -8.83
N PRO A 52 18.87 11.10 -10.07
CA PRO A 52 19.08 10.19 -11.19
C PRO A 52 20.25 9.24 -10.88
N ASN A 53 20.13 7.98 -11.28
CA ASN A 53 21.10 6.90 -11.03
C ASN A 53 21.26 6.43 -9.57
N THR A 54 20.37 6.83 -8.65
CA THR A 54 20.31 6.28 -7.29
C THR A 54 19.09 5.37 -7.15
N SER A 55 19.22 4.22 -6.47
CA SER A 55 18.04 3.41 -6.17
C SER A 55 17.20 4.08 -5.08
N LYS A 56 15.87 3.94 -5.15
CA LYS A 56 14.96 4.53 -4.17
C LYS A 56 15.27 4.08 -2.73
N ILE A 57 15.60 2.80 -2.54
CA ILE A 57 16.01 2.26 -1.24
C ILE A 57 17.24 3.01 -0.72
N LYS A 58 18.28 3.16 -1.56
CA LYS A 58 19.50 3.86 -1.17
C LYS A 58 19.23 5.34 -0.85
N ALA A 59 18.36 6.01 -1.60
CA ALA A 59 17.96 7.38 -1.29
C ALA A 59 17.29 7.49 0.09
N ILE A 60 16.47 6.50 0.47
CA ILE A 60 15.86 6.44 1.80
C ILE A 60 16.89 6.12 2.88
N GLU A 61 17.82 5.19 2.64
CA GLU A 61 18.93 4.87 3.55
C GLU A 61 19.79 6.11 3.81
N ASP A 62 20.23 6.79 2.76
CA ASP A 62 21.03 8.02 2.84
C ASP A 62 20.26 9.13 3.61
N PHE A 63 18.95 9.25 3.40
CA PHE A 63 18.10 10.19 4.13
C PHE A 63 18.04 9.86 5.63
N ILE A 64 17.88 8.58 5.97
CA ILE A 64 17.86 8.10 7.34
C ILE A 64 19.22 8.32 8.03
N GLU A 65 20.33 8.10 7.33
CA GLU A 65 21.69 8.27 7.86
C GLU A 65 22.01 9.73 8.17
N LYS A 66 21.57 10.66 7.32
CA LYS A 66 21.71 12.10 7.56
C LYS A 66 20.88 12.62 8.74
N ARG A 67 20.00 11.76 9.30
CA ARG A 67 19.11 12.05 10.43
C ARG A 67 18.27 13.31 10.26
N GLU A 68 17.85 13.60 9.02
CA GLU A 68 16.90 14.67 8.72
C GLU A 68 15.46 14.25 9.07
N PHE A 69 15.26 13.67 10.26
CA PHE A 69 13.96 13.20 10.70
C PHE A 69 13.02 14.37 10.94
N LYS A 70 12.10 14.59 10.00
CA LYS A 70 10.96 15.50 10.17
C LYS A 70 9.71 14.81 10.72
N PHE A 71 9.81 13.55 11.14
CA PHE A 71 8.68 12.77 11.63
C PHE A 71 8.98 12.09 12.97
N THR A 72 7.94 11.88 13.78
CA THR A 72 8.03 11.31 15.12
C THR A 72 8.20 9.78 15.05
N LEU A 73 9.34 9.30 15.55
CA LEU A 73 9.66 7.86 15.62
C LEU A 73 9.08 7.22 16.88
N PHE A 74 8.57 5.99 16.74
CA PHE A 74 8.32 5.10 17.86
C PHE A 74 9.62 4.42 18.27
N ASN A 75 10.07 4.66 19.50
CA ASN A 75 11.34 4.12 20.00
C ASN A 75 11.13 2.81 20.76
N SER A 76 9.97 2.63 21.38
CA SER A 76 9.64 1.44 22.16
C SER A 76 8.17 1.05 22.07
N GLU A 77 7.84 -0.20 22.43
CA GLU A 77 6.45 -0.66 22.45
C GLU A 77 5.58 0.09 23.48
N LYS A 78 6.19 0.61 24.55
CA LYS A 78 5.46 1.31 25.63
C LYS A 78 4.70 2.53 25.11
N GLU A 79 5.22 3.18 24.06
CA GLU A 79 4.55 4.33 23.44
C GLU A 79 3.17 3.95 22.85
N PHE A 80 2.96 2.69 22.46
CA PHE A 80 1.65 2.23 21.99
C PHE A 80 0.67 1.93 23.13
N GLU A 81 1.13 1.76 24.36
CA GLU A 81 0.27 1.53 25.52
C GLU A 81 -0.41 2.83 25.98
N ASP A 82 0.20 3.99 25.69
CA ASP A 82 -0.26 5.30 26.12
C ASP A 82 -0.99 6.10 25.01
N GLU A 83 -0.66 5.89 23.73
CA GLU A 83 -1.15 6.71 22.60
C GLU A 83 -2.51 6.28 21.99
N ASN A 84 -3.50 5.86 22.78
CA ASN A 84 -4.77 5.28 22.30
C ASN A 84 -4.66 3.97 21.49
N TYR A 85 -3.45 3.50 21.16
CA TYR A 85 -3.24 2.25 20.43
C TYR A 85 -3.38 1.00 21.30
N LYS A 86 -3.41 1.13 22.64
CA LYS A 86 -3.42 -0.02 23.57
C LYS A 86 -4.42 -1.11 23.20
N TYR A 87 -5.66 -0.71 22.91
CA TYR A 87 -6.71 -1.66 22.53
C TYR A 87 -6.46 -2.26 21.14
N LEU A 88 -6.04 -1.45 20.17
CA LEU A 88 -5.70 -1.92 18.82
C LEU A 88 -4.52 -2.88 18.82
N LEU A 89 -3.49 -2.60 19.62
CA LEU A 89 -2.34 -3.46 19.79
C LEU A 89 -2.75 -4.81 20.40
N SER A 90 -3.58 -4.78 21.45
CA SER A 90 -4.09 -6.00 22.07
C SER A 90 -4.92 -6.83 21.09
N ILE A 91 -5.84 -6.21 20.33
CA ILE A 91 -6.67 -6.89 19.35
C ILE A 91 -5.84 -7.40 18.17
N GLY A 92 -4.92 -6.58 17.65
CA GLY A 92 -3.99 -6.93 16.59
C GLY A 92 -3.16 -8.17 16.92
N ARG A 93 -2.66 -8.26 18.16
CA ARG A 93 -1.96 -9.44 18.67
C ARG A 93 -2.84 -10.70 18.65
N LYS A 94 -4.10 -10.59 19.06
CA LYS A 94 -5.06 -11.71 18.97
C LYS A 94 -5.22 -12.16 17.51
N ILE A 95 -5.40 -11.22 16.58
CA ILE A 95 -5.52 -11.49 15.14
C ILE A 95 -4.28 -12.22 14.62
N THR A 96 -3.08 -11.69 14.92
CA THR A 96 -1.81 -12.29 14.48
C THR A 96 -1.62 -13.71 15.03
N LYS A 97 -2.02 -13.97 16.27
CA LYS A 97 -1.96 -15.28 16.90
C LYS A 97 -3.10 -16.22 16.52
N ARG A 98 -4.08 -15.74 15.76
CA ARG A 98 -5.32 -16.47 15.42
C ARG A 98 -6.12 -16.90 16.64
N GLU A 99 -6.09 -16.06 17.67
CA GLU A 99 -6.98 -16.19 18.82
C GLU A 99 -8.39 -15.76 18.44
N GLU A 100 -9.37 -16.19 19.25
CA GLU A 100 -10.77 -15.80 19.06
C GLU A 100 -10.95 -14.28 19.25
N ILE A 101 -11.67 -13.66 18.33
CA ILE A 101 -12.01 -12.23 18.38
C ILE A 101 -13.39 -12.11 19.00
N THR A 102 -13.45 -11.51 20.19
CA THR A 102 -14.69 -11.35 20.96
C THR A 102 -15.57 -10.24 20.39
N ASP A 103 -16.86 -10.24 20.73
CA ASP A 103 -17.78 -9.16 20.33
C ASP A 103 -17.29 -7.77 20.75
N GLN A 104 -16.66 -7.67 21.93
CA GLN A 104 -16.04 -6.43 22.40
C GLN A 104 -14.85 -5.99 21.53
N ASP A 105 -14.07 -6.93 21.00
CA ASP A 105 -12.96 -6.61 20.09
C ASP A 105 -13.49 -6.09 18.74
N TRP A 106 -14.58 -6.69 18.23
CA TRP A 106 -15.28 -6.22 17.03
C TRP A 106 -15.84 -4.81 17.21
N GLU A 107 -16.58 -4.56 18.30
CA GLU A 107 -17.11 -3.24 18.62
C GLU A 107 -16.01 -2.18 18.74
N ARG A 108 -14.89 -2.50 19.39
CA ARG A 108 -13.77 -1.56 19.55
C ARG A 108 -13.08 -1.21 18.24
N THR A 109 -12.84 -2.19 17.38
CA THR A 109 -12.22 -1.93 16.06
C THR A 109 -13.16 -1.13 15.17
N ASN A 110 -14.46 -1.43 15.19
CA ASN A 110 -15.47 -0.67 14.48
C ASN A 110 -15.54 0.78 15.00
N TYR A 111 -15.67 0.95 16.32
CA TYR A 111 -15.71 2.26 16.96
C TYR A 111 -14.47 3.08 16.60
N TYR A 112 -13.27 2.51 16.75
CA TYR A 112 -12.03 3.22 16.41
C TYR A 112 -12.04 3.69 14.95
N TYR A 113 -12.39 2.81 14.00
CA TYR A 113 -12.39 3.16 12.59
C TYR A 113 -13.46 4.19 12.22
N THR A 114 -14.65 4.13 12.83
CA THR A 114 -15.69 5.14 12.60
C THR A 114 -15.26 6.53 13.06
N GLN A 115 -14.48 6.64 14.14
CA GLN A 115 -13.90 7.92 14.57
C GLN A 115 -12.84 8.46 13.58
N MET A 116 -12.29 7.60 12.71
CA MET A 116 -11.36 8.02 11.66
C MET A 116 -12.08 8.58 10.43
N MET A 117 -13.42 8.46 10.34
CA MET A 117 -14.19 8.89 9.19
C MET A 117 -14.87 10.26 9.41
N ASP A 118 -14.96 11.05 8.34
CA ASP A 118 -15.76 12.26 8.28
C ASP A 118 -17.22 11.98 7.86
N SER A 119 -18.03 13.03 7.78
CA SER A 119 -19.44 12.96 7.34
C SER A 119 -19.63 12.39 5.93
N ASN A 120 -18.61 12.44 5.09
CA ASN A 120 -18.62 11.93 3.72
C ASN A 120 -18.05 10.51 3.61
N LYS A 121 -17.80 9.83 4.75
CA LYS A 121 -17.13 8.54 4.83
C LYS A 121 -15.69 8.57 4.29
N GLY A 122 -15.06 9.74 4.24
CA GLY A 122 -13.64 9.91 3.95
C GLY A 122 -12.80 9.87 5.23
N LEU A 123 -11.48 9.64 5.14
CA LEU A 123 -10.60 9.74 6.30
C LEU A 123 -10.45 11.19 6.76
N THR A 124 -10.58 11.45 8.07
CA THR A 124 -10.30 12.76 8.66
C THR A 124 -8.83 13.14 8.54
N ARG A 125 -8.51 14.43 8.72
CA ARG A 125 -7.11 14.90 8.68
C ARG A 125 -6.26 14.24 9.76
N GLU A 126 -6.84 14.07 10.95
CA GLU A 126 -6.24 13.41 12.09
C GLU A 126 -5.99 11.93 11.80
N ALA A 127 -6.95 11.25 11.19
CA ALA A 127 -6.81 9.86 10.75
C ALA A 127 -5.70 9.69 9.70
N ILE A 128 -5.63 10.59 8.71
CA ILE A 128 -4.56 10.61 7.71
C ILE A 128 -3.20 10.78 8.40
N SER A 129 -3.08 11.74 9.33
CA SER A 129 -1.83 11.96 10.08
C SER A 129 -1.42 10.74 10.90
N THR A 130 -2.37 10.09 11.58
CA THR A 130 -2.16 8.86 12.33
C THR A 130 -1.66 7.72 11.44
N LEU A 131 -2.33 7.49 10.32
CA LEU A 131 -1.95 6.46 9.35
C LEU A 131 -0.59 6.76 8.72
N THR A 132 -0.32 8.00 8.32
CA THR A 132 0.98 8.42 7.80
C THR A 132 2.09 8.12 8.83
N ARG A 133 1.88 8.45 10.11
CA ARG A 133 2.86 8.16 11.17
C ARG A 133 3.12 6.67 11.33
N LEU A 134 2.08 5.82 11.35
CA LEU A 134 2.22 4.37 11.45
C LEU A 134 2.98 3.80 10.25
N TRP A 135 2.62 4.20 9.03
CA TRP A 135 3.26 3.72 7.80
C TRP A 135 4.70 4.20 7.65
N ASP A 136 5.01 5.46 7.94
CA ASP A 136 6.39 5.97 7.91
C ASP A 136 7.24 5.22 8.94
N ASN A 137 6.73 5.02 10.16
CA ASN A 137 7.46 4.22 11.15
C ASN A 137 7.66 2.76 10.73
N LEU A 138 6.66 2.13 10.10
CA LEU A 138 6.80 0.79 9.56
C LEU A 138 7.90 0.72 8.49
N ILE A 139 7.90 1.65 7.54
CA ILE A 139 8.91 1.73 6.47
C ILE A 139 10.30 1.92 7.08
N TYR A 140 10.44 2.83 8.04
CA TYR A 140 11.68 3.04 8.76
C TYR A 140 12.19 1.77 9.45
N GLN A 141 11.33 1.02 10.15
CA GLN A 141 11.74 -0.21 10.82
C GLN A 141 12.06 -1.35 9.84
N ILE A 142 11.40 -1.39 8.68
CA ILE A 142 11.72 -2.36 7.62
C ILE A 142 13.11 -2.13 7.04
N ILE A 143 13.42 -0.86 6.72
CA ILE A 143 14.70 -0.49 6.10
C ILE A 143 15.84 -0.61 7.11
N THR A 144 15.65 -0.06 8.31
CA THR A 144 16.74 0.00 9.30
C THR A 144 16.88 -1.25 10.15
N GLN A 145 15.83 -2.07 10.24
CA GLN A 145 15.76 -3.27 11.09
C GLN A 145 16.15 -3.03 12.57
N LYS A 146 16.03 -1.79 13.07
CA LYS A 146 16.53 -1.39 14.39
C LYS A 146 15.73 -1.97 15.55
N ASN A 147 14.39 -1.99 15.43
CA ASN A 147 13.54 -2.47 16.51
C ASN A 147 12.42 -3.38 15.95
N PHE A 148 12.66 -4.69 16.08
CA PHE A 148 11.70 -5.72 15.65
C PHE A 148 10.37 -5.62 16.41
N TYR A 149 10.41 -5.33 17.71
CA TYR A 149 9.22 -5.25 18.56
C TYR A 149 8.31 -4.08 18.14
N VAL A 150 8.89 -2.91 17.89
CA VAL A 150 8.13 -1.75 17.35
C VAL A 150 7.53 -2.08 15.98
N LYS A 151 8.28 -2.76 15.10
CA LYS A 151 7.78 -3.18 13.79
C LYS A 151 6.55 -4.10 13.93
N GLU A 152 6.63 -5.13 14.76
CA GLU A 152 5.52 -6.06 14.98
C GLU A 152 4.32 -5.37 15.62
N ALA A 153 4.54 -4.49 16.61
CA ALA A 153 3.47 -3.73 17.24
C ALA A 153 2.72 -2.85 16.22
N ILE A 154 3.44 -2.18 15.31
CA ILE A 154 2.81 -1.40 14.22
C ILE A 154 2.02 -2.32 13.29
N CYS A 155 2.57 -3.49 12.93
CA CYS A 155 1.86 -4.47 12.11
C CYS A 155 0.55 -4.94 12.77
N ASP A 156 0.58 -5.23 14.06
CA ASP A 156 -0.60 -5.64 14.84
C ASP A 156 -1.64 -4.51 14.87
N ILE A 157 -1.23 -3.27 15.12
CA ILE A 157 -2.13 -2.10 15.11
C ILE A 157 -2.78 -1.93 13.72
N LEU A 158 -2.01 -2.02 12.64
CA LEU A 158 -2.54 -1.90 11.28
C LEU A 158 -3.55 -3.01 10.95
N LYS A 159 -3.34 -4.24 11.44
CA LYS A 159 -4.33 -5.32 11.31
C LYS A 159 -5.64 -5.00 12.03
N ALA A 160 -5.58 -4.49 13.25
CA ALA A 160 -6.78 -4.11 14.00
C ALA A 160 -7.55 -2.97 13.30
N ILE A 161 -6.84 -1.95 12.78
CA ILE A 161 -7.45 -0.87 11.99
C ILE A 161 -8.09 -1.43 10.72
N HIS A 162 -7.43 -2.35 10.02
CA HIS A 162 -7.96 -3.00 8.81
C HIS A 162 -9.24 -3.79 9.07
N THR A 163 -9.35 -4.44 10.23
CA THR A 163 -10.59 -5.10 10.65
C THR A 163 -11.72 -4.10 10.92
N GLY A 164 -11.41 -2.92 11.47
CA GLY A 164 -12.36 -1.82 11.57
C GLY A 164 -12.81 -1.30 10.20
N TYR A 165 -11.88 -1.15 9.26
CA TYR A 165 -12.17 -0.78 7.87
C TYR A 165 -13.11 -1.77 7.19
N ALA A 166 -12.85 -3.06 7.32
CA ALA A 166 -13.66 -4.11 6.72
C ALA A 166 -15.13 -4.11 7.19
N GLN A 167 -15.40 -3.64 8.41
CA GLN A 167 -16.77 -3.49 8.95
C GLN A 167 -17.51 -2.27 8.37
N ASN A 168 -16.81 -1.32 7.77
CA ASN A 168 -17.35 -0.04 7.32
C ASN A 168 -17.37 0.13 5.79
N ILE A 169 -16.89 -0.87 5.04
CA ILE A 169 -16.91 -0.85 3.58
C ILE A 169 -18.26 -1.31 3.03
N GLU A 170 -18.68 -0.70 1.93
CA GLU A 170 -19.88 -1.12 1.21
C GLU A 170 -19.65 -2.49 0.54
N VAL A 171 -20.53 -3.45 0.85
CA VAL A 171 -20.46 -4.81 0.34
C VAL A 171 -21.38 -4.94 -0.86
N ASN A 172 -20.80 -5.19 -2.03
CA ASN A 172 -21.53 -5.53 -3.26
C ASN A 172 -21.16 -6.94 -3.75
N GLU A 173 -21.84 -7.44 -4.79
CA GLU A 173 -21.63 -8.80 -5.31
C GLU A 173 -20.18 -9.06 -5.75
N GLU A 174 -19.52 -8.07 -6.36
CA GLU A 174 -18.12 -8.17 -6.75
C GLU A 174 -17.20 -8.26 -5.52
N PHE A 175 -17.51 -7.50 -4.47
CA PHE A 175 -16.76 -7.50 -3.21
C PHE A 175 -16.84 -8.86 -2.51
N ILE A 176 -18.03 -9.49 -2.49
CA ILE A 176 -18.23 -10.85 -1.97
C ILE A 176 -17.44 -11.86 -2.82
N LYS A 177 -17.45 -11.73 -4.14
CA LYS A 177 -16.70 -12.63 -5.03
C LYS A 177 -15.18 -12.60 -4.76
N ILE A 178 -14.64 -11.44 -4.38
CA ILE A 178 -13.21 -11.27 -4.06
C ILE A 178 -12.89 -11.76 -2.64
N ASN A 179 -13.74 -11.46 -1.67
CA ASN A 179 -13.44 -11.61 -0.24
C ASN A 179 -14.10 -12.83 0.42
N GLY A 180 -14.98 -13.54 -0.29
CA GLY A 180 -15.79 -14.62 0.23
C GLY A 180 -17.09 -14.16 0.86
N GLU A 181 -17.88 -15.13 1.35
CA GLU A 181 -19.21 -14.93 1.94
C GLU A 181 -19.20 -14.05 3.21
N ASP A 182 -18.09 -14.07 3.95
CA ASP A 182 -17.88 -13.23 5.13
C ASP A 182 -16.62 -12.36 4.96
N PRO A 183 -16.75 -11.21 4.28
CA PRO A 183 -15.62 -10.32 4.02
C PRO A 183 -14.95 -9.80 5.29
N VAL A 184 -15.75 -9.55 6.34
CA VAL A 184 -15.25 -9.05 7.63
C VAL A 184 -14.36 -10.11 8.29
N LYS A 185 -14.77 -11.38 8.31
CA LYS A 185 -13.86 -12.45 8.78
C LYS A 185 -12.65 -12.64 7.88
N ASN A 186 -12.78 -12.44 6.56
CA ASN A 186 -11.63 -12.52 5.66
C ASN A 186 -10.56 -11.46 5.99
N SER A 187 -10.94 -10.29 6.52
CA SER A 187 -9.98 -9.24 6.88
C SER A 187 -8.97 -9.66 7.95
N LEU A 188 -9.32 -10.64 8.79
CA LEU A 188 -8.42 -11.20 9.81
C LEU A 188 -7.19 -11.88 9.19
N ASN A 189 -7.29 -12.31 7.92
CA ASN A 189 -6.20 -12.90 7.16
C ASN A 189 -5.33 -11.87 6.43
N GLY A 190 -5.58 -10.58 6.66
CA GLY A 190 -4.92 -9.45 6.02
C GLY A 190 -3.39 -9.52 6.13
N LYS A 191 -2.71 -9.52 4.98
CA LYS A 191 -1.26 -9.40 4.87
C LYS A 191 -0.88 -7.97 4.53
N ILE A 192 0.03 -7.38 5.30
CA ILE A 192 0.54 -6.04 5.04
C ILE A 192 1.35 -6.05 3.75
N VAL A 193 0.97 -5.18 2.82
CA VAL A 193 1.64 -4.99 1.53
C VAL A 193 2.42 -3.69 1.58
N ILE A 194 3.73 -3.78 1.41
CA ILE A 194 4.59 -2.61 1.34
C ILE A 194 4.41 -1.92 -0.02
N PRO A 195 4.24 -0.59 -0.07
CA PRO A 195 4.03 0.13 -1.31
C PRO A 195 5.16 -0.15 -2.32
N LYS A 196 4.78 -0.58 -3.53
CA LYS A 196 5.75 -0.97 -4.57
C LYS A 196 6.56 0.24 -5.06
N GLU A 197 5.99 1.42 -4.91
CA GLU A 197 6.59 2.71 -5.23
C GLU A 197 7.90 2.95 -4.46
N LEU A 198 8.08 2.30 -3.29
CA LEU A 198 9.32 2.33 -2.52
C LEU A 198 10.47 1.59 -3.21
N PHE A 199 10.16 0.62 -4.08
CA PHE A 199 11.15 -0.33 -4.61
C PHE A 199 11.29 -0.27 -6.14
N LEU A 200 10.23 0.09 -6.86
CA LEU A 200 10.23 0.11 -8.32
C LEU A 200 10.63 1.49 -8.84
N ASN A 201 11.67 1.55 -9.66
CA ASN A 201 11.91 2.69 -10.54
C ASN A 201 10.90 2.59 -11.69
N GLU A 202 10.22 3.68 -12.05
CA GLU A 202 9.13 3.65 -13.05
C GLU A 202 9.56 3.13 -14.44
N GLU A 203 10.87 2.96 -14.67
CA GLU A 203 11.44 2.36 -15.87
C GLU A 203 11.23 0.83 -16.00
N THR A 204 10.90 0.10 -14.91
CA THR A 204 10.59 -1.34 -14.98
C THR A 204 9.11 -1.66 -15.13
N ALA A 205 8.25 -0.66 -15.31
CA ALA A 205 6.83 -0.83 -15.61
C ALA A 205 6.52 -0.77 -17.12
N LYS A 206 7.52 -0.89 -18.00
CA LYS A 206 7.27 -1.27 -19.39
C LYS A 206 7.21 -2.78 -19.46
N GLU A 207 6.00 -3.28 -19.61
CA GLU A 207 5.69 -4.67 -19.90
C GLU A 207 6.70 -5.27 -20.88
N THR A 208 7.44 -6.28 -20.43
CA THR A 208 8.19 -7.17 -21.31
C THR A 208 7.19 -8.00 -22.12
N ASN A 209 6.50 -7.38 -23.07
CA ASN A 209 5.95 -8.09 -24.21
C ASN A 209 7.14 -8.37 -25.12
N GLY A 210 7.62 -9.61 -25.08
CA GLY A 210 8.70 -10.07 -25.93
C GLY A 210 8.36 -9.87 -27.41
N GLY A 211 9.31 -9.35 -28.18
CA GLY A 211 9.26 -9.40 -29.64
C GLY A 211 9.92 -8.20 -30.33
N THR A 212 11.16 -8.43 -30.75
CA THR A 212 11.93 -7.70 -31.79
C THR A 212 12.46 -6.30 -31.46
N ASN A 213 13.79 -6.21 -31.46
CA ASN A 213 14.56 -4.98 -31.58
C ASN A 213 14.25 -4.30 -32.94
N ASP A 214 13.50 -3.21 -32.92
CA ASP A 214 13.48 -2.20 -34.00
C ASP A 214 13.35 -0.81 -33.34
N PRO A 215 14.28 0.14 -33.54
CA PRO A 215 14.28 1.45 -32.86
C PRO A 215 13.23 2.44 -33.40
N ARG A 216 12.10 1.97 -33.93
CA ARG A 216 11.02 2.83 -34.43
C ARG A 216 9.95 3.01 -33.36
N LEU A 217 9.91 4.21 -32.75
CA LEU A 217 8.86 4.62 -31.81
C LEU A 217 7.49 4.20 -32.34
N SER A 218 6.72 3.47 -31.53
CA SER A 218 5.40 3.00 -31.93
C SER A 218 4.48 4.20 -32.21
N ARG A 219 3.48 4.02 -33.10
CA ARG A 219 2.50 5.08 -33.41
C ARG A 219 1.76 5.57 -32.16
N VAL A 220 1.63 4.73 -31.14
CA VAL A 220 0.99 5.07 -29.86
C VAL A 220 1.90 6.00 -29.05
N ASP A 221 3.22 5.74 -29.01
CA ASP A 221 4.19 6.62 -28.36
C ASP A 221 4.25 7.99 -29.03
N GLN A 222 4.17 8.04 -30.36
CA GLN A 222 4.10 9.30 -31.10
C GLN A 222 2.82 10.08 -30.82
N ALA A 223 1.68 9.38 -30.63
CA ALA A 223 0.41 10.01 -30.30
C ALA A 223 0.42 10.61 -28.89
N GLN A 224 0.98 9.88 -27.91
CA GLN A 224 1.12 10.37 -26.53
C GLN A 224 2.11 11.53 -26.42
N LEU A 225 3.25 11.48 -27.14
CA LEU A 225 4.20 12.60 -27.23
C LEU A 225 3.54 13.85 -27.84
N ARG A 226 2.73 13.69 -28.90
CA ARG A 226 1.98 14.80 -29.50
C ARG A 226 0.93 15.38 -28.55
N LEU A 227 0.21 14.53 -27.82
CA LEU A 227 -0.77 14.96 -26.82
C LEU A 227 -0.10 15.74 -25.67
N ASN A 228 1.02 15.25 -25.17
CA ASN A 228 1.79 15.91 -24.11
C ASN A 228 2.39 17.25 -24.59
N ALA A 229 2.86 17.33 -25.83
CA ALA A 229 3.34 18.58 -26.42
C ALA A 229 2.22 19.62 -26.57
N GLN A 230 1.02 19.21 -27.01
CA GLN A 230 -0.15 20.10 -27.12
C GLN A 230 -0.63 20.60 -25.76
N ASN A 231 -0.65 19.73 -24.75
CA ASN A 231 -1.02 20.11 -23.38
C ASN A 231 -0.01 21.12 -22.82
N ASN A 232 1.29 20.89 -23.00
CA ASN A 232 2.33 21.83 -22.56
C ASN A 232 2.24 23.20 -23.26
N LEU A 233 1.95 23.23 -24.56
CA LEU A 233 1.75 24.49 -25.29
C LEU A 233 0.52 25.25 -24.75
N THR A 234 -0.55 24.53 -24.45
CA THR A 234 -1.78 25.12 -23.89
C THR A 234 -1.53 25.73 -22.50
N ILE A 235 -0.78 25.01 -21.65
CA ILE A 235 -0.39 25.49 -20.31
C ILE A 235 0.52 26.73 -20.42
N GLN A 236 1.54 26.70 -21.28
CA GLN A 236 2.42 27.85 -21.55
C GLN A 236 1.63 29.08 -22.01
N THR A 237 0.68 28.89 -22.92
CA THR A 237 -0.17 29.97 -23.45
C THR A 237 -1.08 30.54 -22.35
N ALA A 238 -1.64 29.69 -21.50
CA ALA A 238 -2.47 30.12 -20.37
C ALA A 238 -1.65 30.90 -19.32
N ILE A 239 -0.41 30.46 -19.04
CA ILE A 239 0.51 31.16 -18.13
C ILE A 239 0.89 32.53 -18.72
N HIS A 240 1.18 32.61 -20.01
CA HIS A 240 1.53 33.87 -20.67
C HIS A 240 0.35 34.85 -20.67
N LYS A 241 -0.87 34.40 -20.97
CA LYS A 241 -2.09 35.24 -20.87
C LYS A 241 -2.32 35.72 -19.43
N LYS A 242 -2.11 34.87 -18.43
CA LYS A 242 -2.25 35.24 -17.01
C LYS A 242 -1.20 36.27 -16.56
N ARG A 243 0.01 36.25 -17.12
CA ARG A 243 1.04 37.27 -16.87
C ARG A 243 0.69 38.61 -17.50
N ASN A 244 0.14 38.61 -18.71
CA ASN A 244 -0.27 39.85 -19.40
C ASN A 244 -1.51 40.53 -18.80
N LEU A 245 -2.29 39.82 -17.95
CA LEU A 245 -3.43 40.37 -17.22
C LEU A 245 -3.05 40.96 -15.85
N LYS A 246 -1.78 40.87 -15.45
CA LYS A 246 -1.26 41.35 -14.16
C LYS A 246 -0.28 42.54 -14.30
N ASN A 247 -0.09 43.04 -15.51
CA ASN A 247 0.58 44.29 -15.85
C ASN A 247 -0.44 45.23 -16.50
#